data_AF-A0A8H8NJ08-F1
#
_entry.id   AF-A0A8H8NJ08-F1
#
_cell.length_a   1.000
_cell.length_b   1.000
_cell.length_c   1.000
_cell.angle_alpha   90.00
_cell.angle_beta   90.00
_cell.angle_gamma   90.00
#
_symmetry.space_group_name_H-M   'P 1'
#
loop_
_entity.id
_entity.type
_entity.pdbx_description
1 polymer ?
#
loop_
_entity_poly.entity_id
_entity_poly.type
_entity_poly.pdbx_seq_one_letter_code
_entity_poly.pdbx_strand_id
1 'polypeptide(L)'
;MVVLMGGRNSQGFNLFVQLTVKAFLAIRPHVTQLVDTVQLMLGTDFPSFKGEPTIKRLQDRFVPHLNERQAAEWMMGVVKNAHENVRSTVYDEFQRLQNGIPYA
;
A
#
# COMPACT_ATOMS: atom_id res chain seq x y z
N MET A 1 -11.70 -6.30 6.01
CA MET A 1 -10.40 -6.14 6.74
C MET A 1 -10.47 -5.15 7.92
N VAL A 2 -10.91 -3.89 7.74
CA VAL A 2 -10.97 -2.90 8.83
C VAL A 2 -11.86 -3.33 10.00
N VAL A 3 -12.96 -4.04 9.70
CA VAL A 3 -13.87 -4.59 10.73
C VAL A 3 -13.16 -5.57 11.66
N LEU A 4 -12.29 -6.45 11.13
CA LEU A 4 -11.47 -7.37 11.93
C LEU A 4 -10.50 -6.66 12.86
N MET A 5 -10.11 -5.42 12.53
CA MET A 5 -9.26 -4.59 13.38
C MET A 5 -10.07 -3.86 14.47
N GLY A 6 -11.38 -4.05 14.54
CA GLY A 6 -12.30 -3.38 15.48
C GLY A 6 -12.98 -2.14 14.93
N GLY A 7 -12.84 -1.86 13.62
CA GLY A 7 -13.43 -0.68 12.98
C GLY A 7 -12.52 0.55 12.94
N ARG A 8 -13.01 1.62 12.34
CA ARG A 8 -12.21 2.81 11.97
C ARG A 8 -11.58 3.56 13.14
N ASN A 9 -12.27 3.63 14.27
CA ASN A 9 -11.82 4.36 15.46
C ASN A 9 -11.23 3.42 16.51
N SER A 10 -10.94 2.18 16.14
CA SER A 10 -10.43 1.18 17.08
C SER A 10 -8.94 1.36 17.34
N GLN A 11 -8.51 0.83 18.48
CA GLN A 11 -7.08 0.69 18.77
C GLN A 11 -6.37 -0.17 17.72
N GLY A 12 -7.01 -1.23 17.22
CA GLY A 12 -6.41 -2.13 16.24
C GLY A 12 -6.13 -1.43 14.90
N PHE A 13 -7.06 -0.62 14.40
CA PHE A 13 -6.84 0.15 13.17
C PHE A 13 -5.76 1.22 13.37
N ASN A 14 -5.78 1.94 14.51
CA ASN A 14 -4.73 2.91 14.83
C ASN A 14 -3.34 2.27 14.90
N LEU A 15 -3.22 1.08 15.50
CA LEU A 15 -1.97 0.33 15.54
C LEU A 15 -1.51 -0.08 14.14
N PHE A 16 -2.44 -0.57 13.30
CA PHE A 16 -2.15 -0.90 11.90
C PHE A 16 -1.59 0.31 11.14
N VAL A 17 -2.21 1.49 11.26
CA VAL A 17 -1.71 2.71 10.60
C VAL A 17 -0.30 3.06 11.09
N GLN A 18 -0.07 3.04 12.41
CA GLN A 18 1.24 3.35 12.98
C GLN A 18 2.33 2.38 12.52
N LEU A 19 2.04 1.07 12.50
CA LEU A 19 2.99 0.05 12.05
C LEU A 19 3.27 0.18 10.55
N THR A 20 2.25 0.50 9.74
CA THR A 20 2.40 0.73 8.30
C THR A 20 3.32 1.91 8.02
N VAL A 21 3.15 3.02 8.74
CA VAL A 21 4.03 4.20 8.64
C VAL A 21 5.46 3.86 9.07
N LYS A 22 5.63 3.15 10.19
CA LYS A 22 6.96 2.72 10.67
C LYS A 22 7.67 1.82 9.65
N ALA A 23 6.97 0.83 9.11
CA ALA A 23 7.51 -0.06 8.09
C ALA A 23 7.90 0.72 6.83
N PHE A 24 7.07 1.67 6.40
CA PHE A 24 7.37 2.53 5.27
C PHE A 24 8.64 3.36 5.49
N LEU A 25 8.80 3.99 6.66
CA LEU A 25 10.02 4.74 6.95
C LEU A 25 11.24 3.84 7.02
N ALA A 26 11.12 2.66 7.62
CA ALA A 26 12.22 1.71 7.77
C ALA A 26 12.74 1.18 6.42
N ILE A 27 11.87 1.00 5.42
CA ILE A 27 12.28 0.45 4.11
C ILE A 27 12.86 1.51 3.16
N ARG A 28 12.52 2.80 3.34
CA ARG A 28 12.93 3.88 2.42
C ARG A 28 14.44 4.01 2.20
N PRO A 29 15.31 3.88 3.22
CA PRO A 29 16.77 3.90 3.01
C PRO A 29 17.27 2.79 2.08
N HIS A 30 16.50 1.72 1.90
CA HIS A 30 16.85 0.56 1.09
C HIS A 30 16.22 0.59 -0.31
N VAL A 31 15.59 1.71 -0.72
CA VAL A 31 14.87 1.80 -2.00
C VAL A 31 15.73 1.45 -3.20
N THR A 32 16.99 1.92 -3.25
CA THR A 32 17.89 1.64 -4.37
C THR A 32 18.11 0.14 -4.53
N GLN A 33 18.42 -0.56 -3.44
CA GLN A 33 18.62 -2.02 -3.47
C GLN A 33 17.36 -2.77 -3.93
N LEU A 34 16.18 -2.34 -3.48
CA LEU A 34 14.91 -2.93 -3.90
C LEU A 34 14.62 -2.69 -5.38
N VAL A 35 14.87 -1.47 -5.86
CA VAL A 35 14.65 -1.08 -7.26
C VAL A 35 15.62 -1.83 -8.18
N ASP A 36 16.90 -1.90 -7.83
CA ASP A 36 17.92 -2.62 -8.60
C ASP A 36 17.57 -4.12 -8.71
N THR A 37 17.11 -4.71 -7.60
CA THR A 37 16.67 -6.12 -7.59
C THR A 37 15.49 -6.33 -8.55
N VAL A 38 14.51 -5.43 -8.56
CA VAL A 38 13.35 -5.51 -9.45
C VAL A 38 13.72 -5.20 -10.91
N GLN A 39 14.77 -4.40 -11.16
CA GLN A 39 15.25 -4.11 -12.50
C GLN A 39 15.76 -5.37 -13.23
N LEU A 40 16.35 -6.33 -12.50
CA LEU A 40 16.76 -7.63 -13.04
C LEU A 40 15.59 -8.41 -13.65
N MET A 41 14.36 -8.14 -13.21
CA MET A 41 13.15 -8.81 -13.70
C MET A 41 12.65 -8.27 -15.04
N LEU A 42 13.19 -7.17 -15.55
CA LEU A 42 12.74 -6.59 -16.83
C LEU A 42 12.90 -7.54 -18.03
N GLY A 43 13.84 -8.49 -17.97
CA GLY A 43 14.07 -9.48 -19.02
C GLY A 43 13.26 -10.78 -18.87
N THR A 44 12.33 -10.87 -17.92
CA THR A 44 11.57 -12.10 -17.63
C THR A 44 10.26 -12.22 -18.42
N ASP A 45 10.01 -11.31 -19.37
CA ASP A 45 8.83 -11.27 -20.25
C ASP A 45 7.46 -11.30 -19.52
N PHE A 46 7.42 -10.92 -18.24
CA PHE A 46 6.16 -10.80 -17.51
C PHE A 46 5.34 -9.59 -17.99
N PRO A 47 4.03 -9.74 -18.25
CA PRO A 47 3.16 -8.65 -18.74
C PRO A 47 3.10 -7.40 -17.84
N SER A 48 3.43 -7.56 -16.55
CA SER A 48 3.48 -6.48 -15.56
C SER A 48 4.73 -5.59 -15.67
N PHE A 49 5.80 -6.09 -16.29
CA PHE A 49 7.06 -5.38 -16.45
C PHE A 49 7.09 -4.67 -17.81
N LYS A 50 6.76 -3.37 -17.80
CA LYS A 50 6.61 -2.54 -19.01
C LYS A 50 7.85 -1.70 -19.31
N GLY A 51 9.03 -2.24 -19.02
CA GLY A 51 10.30 -1.51 -19.15
C GLY A 51 10.55 -0.47 -18.05
N GLU A 52 11.42 0.48 -18.36
CA GLU A 52 11.85 1.57 -17.48
C GLU A 52 10.72 2.35 -16.77
N PRO A 53 9.56 2.63 -17.40
CA PRO A 53 8.46 3.30 -16.70
C PRO A 53 7.92 2.54 -15.48
N THR A 54 8.01 1.19 -15.47
CA THR A 54 7.61 0.40 -14.29
C THR A 54 8.59 0.58 -13.14
N ILE A 55 9.89 0.61 -13.44
CA ILE A 55 10.97 0.81 -12.45
C ILE A 55 10.89 2.21 -11.83
N LYS A 56 10.73 3.24 -12.67
CA LYS A 56 10.56 4.62 -12.19
C LYS A 56 9.36 4.75 -11.25
N ARG A 57 8.20 4.17 -11.63
CA ARG A 57 7.00 4.17 -10.78
C ARG A 57 7.21 3.41 -9.47
N LEU A 58 8.04 2.36 -9.44
CA LEU A 58 8.38 1.68 -8.20
C LEU A 58 9.19 2.60 -7.29
N GLN A 59 10.24 3.25 -7.82
CA GLN A 59 11.06 4.19 -7.06
C GLN A 59 10.23 5.37 -6.51
N ASP A 60 9.35 5.94 -7.33
CA ASP A 60 8.51 7.08 -6.96
C ASP A 60 7.57 6.77 -5.77
N ARG A 61 7.16 5.51 -5.59
CA ARG A 61 6.31 5.08 -4.46
C ARG A 61 6.99 5.23 -3.09
N PHE A 62 8.31 5.30 -3.05
CA PHE A 62 9.06 5.50 -1.79
C PHE A 62 9.30 6.99 -1.48
N VAL A 63 8.83 7.90 -2.35
CA VAL A 63 8.96 9.36 -2.20
C VAL A 63 10.36 9.79 -1.71
N PRO A 64 11.42 9.44 -2.45
CA PRO A 64 12.81 9.63 -1.98
C PRO A 64 13.18 11.11 -1.76
N HIS A 65 12.43 12.04 -2.36
CA HIS A 65 12.61 13.48 -2.24
C HIS A 65 12.06 14.09 -0.94
N LEU A 66 11.26 13.33 -0.18
CA LEU A 66 10.67 13.80 1.08
C LEU A 66 11.57 13.47 2.28
N ASN A 67 11.58 14.31 3.31
CA ASN A 67 12.16 13.92 4.59
C ASN A 67 11.27 12.90 5.33
N GLU A 68 11.74 12.32 6.44
CA GLU A 68 10.99 11.29 7.17
C GLU A 68 9.61 11.77 7.65
N ARG A 69 9.50 13.00 8.16
CA ARG A 69 8.23 13.55 8.62
C ARG A 69 7.22 13.67 7.47
N GLN A 70 7.65 14.25 6.35
CA GLN A 70 6.81 14.41 5.16
C GLN A 70 6.42 13.05 4.58
N ALA A 71 7.32 12.07 4.59
CA ALA A 71 7.04 10.72 4.12
C ALA A 71 6.05 9.98 5.03
N ALA A 72 6.10 10.21 6.35
CA ALA A 72 5.11 9.69 7.28
C ALA A 72 3.72 10.27 7.00
N GLU A 73 3.63 11.58 6.80
CA GLU A 73 2.40 12.28 6.40
C GLU A 73 1.86 11.75 5.06
N TRP A 74 2.75 11.54 4.09
CA TRP A 74 2.40 10.94 2.80
C TRP A 74 1.80 9.54 2.96
N MET A 75 2.43 8.66 3.74
CA MET A 75 1.95 7.29 3.95
C MET A 75 0.62 7.25 4.73
N MET A 76 0.43 8.13 5.72
CA MET A 76 -0.87 8.31 6.36
C MET A 76 -1.95 8.72 5.33
N GLY A 77 -1.60 9.61 4.39
CA GLY A 77 -2.46 9.98 3.27
C GLY A 77 -2.81 8.81 2.35
N VAL A 78 -1.84 7.94 2.04
CA VAL A 78 -2.08 6.70 1.26
C VAL A 78 -3.05 5.77 1.97
N VAL A 79 -2.87 5.54 3.27
CA VAL A 79 -3.79 4.71 4.07
C VAL A 79 -5.19 5.30 4.08
N LYS A 80 -5.31 6.62 4.26
CA LYS A 80 -6.61 7.32 4.22
C LYS A 80 -7.28 7.21 2.85
N ASN A 81 -6.53 7.41 1.76
CA ASN A 81 -7.06 7.30 0.40
C ASN A 81 -7.52 5.87 0.08
N ALA A 82 -6.76 4.86 0.50
CA ALA A 82 -7.13 3.46 0.34
C ALA A 82 -8.44 3.13 1.09
N HIS A 83 -8.61 3.71 2.28
CA HIS A 83 -9.84 3.58 3.05
C HIS A 83 -11.04 4.31 2.40
N GLU A 84 -10.82 5.49 1.82
CA GLU A 84 -11.88 6.28 1.16
C GLU A 84 -12.27 5.76 -0.24
N ASN A 85 -11.59 4.73 -0.75
CA ASN A 85 -11.88 4.15 -2.05
C ASN A 85 -13.18 3.35 -2.02
N VAL A 86 -14.28 4.02 -2.38
CA VAL A 86 -15.66 3.53 -2.51
C VAL A 86 -15.77 2.21 -3.30
N ARG A 87 -14.83 1.94 -4.22
CA ARG A 87 -14.82 0.72 -5.02
C ARG A 87 -14.53 -0.54 -4.20
N SER A 88 -13.75 -0.42 -3.11
CA SER A 88 -13.50 -1.53 -2.18
C SER A 88 -14.76 -1.89 -1.42
N THR A 89 -15.54 -0.89 -0.99
CA THR A 89 -16.85 -1.10 -0.33
C THR A 89 -17.85 -1.81 -1.24
N VAL A 90 -17.90 -1.42 -2.53
CA VAL A 90 -18.78 -2.07 -3.52
C VAL A 90 -18.31 -3.50 -3.82
N TYR A 91 -17.00 -3.76 -3.85
CA TYR A 91 -16.46 -5.11 -4.05
C TYR A 91 -16.76 -6.03 -2.86
N ASP A 92 -16.63 -5.53 -1.63
CA ASP A 92 -16.98 -6.24 -0.40
C ASP A 92 -18.49 -6.56 -0.35
N GLU A 93 -19.36 -5.63 -0.77
CA GLU A 93 -20.81 -5.87 -0.88
C GLU A 93 -21.16 -6.88 -1.98
N PHE A 94 -20.46 -6.83 -3.11
CA PHE A 94 -20.64 -7.80 -4.19
C PHE A 94 -20.22 -9.22 -3.75
N GLN A 95 -19.11 -9.35 -3.02
CA GLN A 95 -18.70 -10.63 -2.44
C GLN A 95 -19.71 -11.17 -1.42
N ARG A 96 -20.31 -10.29 -0.61
CA ARG A 96 -21.40 -10.66 0.31
C ARG A 96 -22.61 -11.21 -0.44
N LEU A 97 -23.02 -10.55 -1.53
CA LEU A 97 -24.20 -10.94 -2.31
C LEU A 97 -23.99 -12.23 -3.10
N GLN A 98 -22.79 -12.47 -3.65
CA GLN A 98 -22.55 -13.61 -4.53
C GLN A 98 -22.07 -14.87 -3.81
N ASN A 99 -21.20 -14.74 -2.80
CA ASN A 99 -20.56 -15.88 -2.14
C ASN A 99 -21.07 -16.15 -0.72
N GLY A 100 -22.04 -15.35 -0.24
CA GLY A 100 -22.64 -15.53 1.09
C GLY A 100 -21.65 -15.39 2.24
N ILE A 101 -20.46 -14.82 2.02
CA ILE A 101 -19.44 -14.65 3.06
C ILE A 101 -19.95 -13.59 4.04
N PRO A 102 -20.28 -13.95 5.30
CA PRO A 102 -20.73 -12.99 6.29
C PRO A 102 -19.53 -12.18 6.75
N TYR A 103 -19.62 -10.85 6.63
CA TYR A 103 -18.71 -9.94 7.33
C TYR A 103 -19.46 -9.37 8.53
N ALA A 104 -19.10 -9.87 9.71
CA ALA A 104 -19.39 -9.27 11.01
C ALA A 104 -18.23 -8.35 11.42
#